data_AF-A0A1Y1Q1B1-F1
#
_entry.id   AF-A0A1Y1Q1B1-F1
#
_cell.length_a   1.000
_cell.length_b   1.000
_cell.length_c   1.000
_cell.angle_alpha   90.00
_cell.angle_beta   90.00
_cell.angle_gamma   90.00
#
_symmetry.space_group_name_H-M   'P 1'
#
loop_
_entity.id
_entity.type
_entity.pdbx_description
1 polymer ?
#
loop_
_entity_poly.entity_id
_entity_poly.type
_entity_poly.pdbx_seq_one_letter_code
_entity_poly.pdbx_strand_id
1 'polypeptide(L)'
;MTNQPIPTCGTHHTPKEWLPTTFEYREENISIRIPNVSAWVCPIDSEASFTPATVDELMATVRELYDTAKRAKQRRSLLTEYIVSVA
;
A
#
# COMPACT_ATOMS: atom_id res chain seq x y z
N MET A 1 -22.30 -10.83 0.70
CA MET A 1 -21.10 -11.35 1.38
C MET A 1 -20.38 -12.24 0.39
N THR A 2 -19.24 -11.79 -0.13
CA THR A 2 -18.43 -12.59 -1.05
C THR A 2 -17.85 -13.77 -0.29
N ASN A 3 -18.17 -15.00 -0.72
CA ASN A 3 -17.67 -16.28 -0.18
C ASN A 3 -16.15 -16.50 -0.43
N GLN A 4 -15.34 -15.43 -0.41
CA GLN A 4 -13.91 -15.56 -0.63
C GLN A 4 -13.25 -16.18 0.61
N PRO A 5 -12.43 -17.21 0.45
CA PRO A 5 -11.76 -17.86 1.57
C PRO A 5 -10.84 -16.86 2.28
N ILE A 6 -10.84 -16.90 3.61
CA ILE A 6 -9.94 -16.08 4.43
C ILE A 6 -8.51 -16.55 4.16
N PRO A 7 -7.60 -15.66 3.72
CA PRO A 7 -6.20 -16.02 3.50
C PRO A 7 -5.54 -16.45 4.81
N THR A 8 -4.65 -17.43 4.73
CA THR A 8 -3.78 -17.82 5.83
C THR A 8 -2.45 -17.09 5.70
N CYS A 9 -1.89 -16.61 6.80
CA CYS A 9 -0.52 -16.08 6.83
C CYS A 9 0.48 -17.18 6.48
N GLY A 10 1.42 -16.91 5.56
CA GLY A 10 2.37 -17.91 5.08
C GLY A 10 3.41 -18.32 6.14
N THR A 11 3.71 -17.43 7.08
CA THR A 11 4.68 -17.68 8.15
C THR A 11 4.03 -18.32 9.37
N HIS A 12 2.96 -17.71 9.87
CA HIS A 12 2.35 -18.09 11.14
C HIS A 12 1.26 -19.16 11.01
N HIS A 13 0.82 -19.45 9.78
CA HIS A 13 -0.25 -20.41 9.48
C HIS A 13 -1.58 -20.11 10.19
N THR A 14 -1.80 -18.85 10.60
CA THR A 14 -3.03 -18.37 11.23
C THR A 14 -3.92 -17.66 10.20
N PRO A 15 -5.26 -17.72 10.36
CA PRO A 15 -6.18 -16.91 9.56
C PRO A 15 -5.87 -15.42 9.72
N LYS A 16 -5.86 -14.68 8.61
CA LYS A 16 -5.74 -13.23 8.65
C LYS A 16 -7.06 -12.57 9.06
N GLU A 17 -6.97 -11.34 9.55
CA GLU A 17 -8.11 -10.52 9.95
C GLU A 17 -8.34 -9.40 8.94
N TRP A 18 -9.60 -9.02 8.72
CA TRP A 18 -9.92 -7.90 7.82
C TRP A 18 -9.74 -6.58 8.56
N LEU A 19 -8.64 -5.87 8.30
CA LEU A 19 -8.24 -4.67 9.02
C LEU A 19 -7.68 -3.60 8.08
N PRO A 20 -7.79 -2.31 8.44
CA PRO A 20 -7.10 -1.25 7.73
C PRO A 20 -5.59 -1.35 7.96
N THR A 21 -4.81 -1.14 6.90
CA THR A 21 -3.34 -1.08 6.95
C THR A 21 -2.81 0.06 6.09
N THR A 22 -1.49 0.29 6.15
CA THR A 22 -0.78 1.20 5.26
C THR A 22 -0.10 0.41 4.15
N PHE A 23 -0.45 0.69 2.90
CA PHE A 23 0.28 0.19 1.76
C PHE A 23 1.54 1.04 1.54
N GLU A 24 2.69 0.40 1.39
CA GLU A 24 3.97 1.08 1.13
C GLU A 24 4.60 0.58 -0.17
N TYR A 25 5.01 1.52 -1.02
CA TYR A 25 5.77 1.27 -2.24
C TYR A 25 7.09 2.02 -2.19
N ARG A 26 8.20 1.36 -2.54
CA ARG A 26 9.53 1.96 -2.52
C ARG A 26 10.31 1.59 -3.78
N GLU A 27 10.73 2.60 -4.54
CA GLU A 27 11.54 2.43 -5.74
C GLU A 27 12.36 3.71 -6.02
N GLU A 28 13.59 3.59 -6.53
CA GLU A 28 14.44 4.73 -6.96
C GLU A 28 14.59 5.89 -5.92
N ASN A 29 14.57 5.59 -4.61
CA ASN A 29 14.55 6.56 -3.49
C ASN A 29 13.25 7.39 -3.37
N ILE A 30 12.17 6.90 -3.96
CA ILE A 30 10.81 7.42 -3.77
C ILE A 30 10.08 6.42 -2.88
N SER A 31 9.46 6.91 -1.80
CA SER A 31 8.61 6.12 -0.91
C SER A 31 7.19 6.69 -0.98
N ILE A 32 6.23 5.85 -1.35
CA ILE A 32 4.80 6.19 -1.38
C ILE A 32 4.12 5.40 -0.27
N ARG A 33 3.34 6.08 0.56
CA ARG A 33 2.58 5.49 1.67
C ARG A 33 1.11 5.85 1.51
N ILE A 34 0.25 4.84 1.42
CA ILE A 34 -1.20 5.00 1.29
C ILE A 34 -1.83 4.39 2.54
N PRO A 35 -2.28 5.21 3.52
CA PRO A 35 -2.90 4.71 4.74
C PRO A 35 -4.35 4.27 4.49
N ASN A 36 -4.94 3.60 5.49
CA ASN A 36 -6.36 3.23 5.55
C ASN A 36 -6.85 2.31 4.41
N VAL A 37 -5.97 1.46 3.89
CA VAL A 37 -6.31 0.48 2.87
C VAL A 37 -6.82 -0.79 3.55
N SER A 38 -8.02 -1.25 3.20
CA SER A 38 -8.57 -2.48 3.77
C SER A 38 -7.87 -3.71 3.17
N ALA A 39 -7.41 -4.61 4.03
CA ALA A 39 -6.72 -5.84 3.62
C ALA A 39 -6.95 -6.97 4.64
N TRP A 40 -6.62 -8.20 4.23
CA TRP A 40 -6.42 -9.31 5.15
C TRP A 40 -5.03 -9.20 5.78
N VAL A 41 -4.95 -8.95 7.08
CA VAL A 41 -3.72 -8.67 7.81
C VAL A 41 -3.43 -9.80 8.80
N CYS A 42 -2.21 -10.30 8.84
CA CYS A 42 -1.80 -11.23 9.89
C CYS A 42 -1.79 -10.52 11.26
N PRO A 43 -2.45 -11.06 12.29
CA PRO A 43 -2.50 -10.43 13.61
C PRO A 43 -1.14 -10.44 14.36
N ILE A 44 -0.13 -11.15 13.86
CA ILE A 44 1.16 -11.32 14.53
C ILE A 44 2.22 -10.37 13.98
N ASP A 45 2.40 -10.32 12.65
CA ASP A 45 3.46 -9.56 11.99
C ASP A 45 2.95 -8.48 11.02
N SER A 46 1.63 -8.29 10.94
CA SER A 46 0.97 -7.36 10.02
C SER A 46 1.16 -7.67 8.54
N GLU A 47 1.51 -8.91 8.16
CA GLU A 47 1.60 -9.32 6.75
C GLU A 47 0.22 -9.17 6.06
N ALA A 48 0.15 -8.24 5.10
CA ALA A 48 -1.10 -7.89 4.41
C ALA A 48 -1.29 -8.67 3.10
N SER A 49 -2.53 -9.07 2.82
CA SER A 49 -3.00 -9.60 1.55
C SER A 49 -4.18 -8.77 1.06
N PHE A 50 -4.01 -8.16 -0.10
CA PHE A 50 -5.00 -7.28 -0.73
C PHE A 50 -5.85 -8.07 -1.72
N THR A 51 -7.08 -7.61 -1.95
CA THR A 51 -7.92 -8.17 -3.02
C THR A 51 -7.40 -7.70 -4.39
N PRO A 52 -7.66 -8.45 -5.49
CA PRO A 52 -7.26 -8.01 -6.83
C PRO A 52 -7.76 -6.60 -7.18
N ALA A 53 -9.03 -6.27 -6.87
CA ALA A 53 -9.59 -4.95 -7.12
C ALA A 53 -8.84 -3.84 -6.35
N THR A 54 -8.53 -4.09 -5.07
CA THR A 54 -7.74 -3.15 -4.26
C THR A 54 -6.33 -2.98 -4.82
N VAL A 55 -5.70 -4.06 -5.30
CA VAL A 55 -4.37 -3.98 -5.93
C VAL A 55 -4.42 -3.15 -7.21
N ASP A 56 -5.43 -3.35 -8.06
CA ASP A 56 -5.58 -2.57 -9.30
C ASP A 56 -5.71 -1.06 -9.02
N GLU A 57 -6.54 -0.69 -8.04
CA GLU A 57 -6.70 0.70 -7.58
C GLU A 57 -5.38 1.27 -7.03
N LEU A 58 -4.72 0.53 -6.12
CA LEU A 58 -3.43 0.94 -5.55
C LEU A 58 -2.37 1.14 -6.62
N MET A 59 -2.28 0.23 -7.59
CA MET A 59 -1.29 0.31 -8.66
C MET A 59 -1.52 1.50 -9.58
N ALA A 60 -2.78 1.85 -9.87
CA ALA A 60 -3.10 3.07 -10.60
C ALA A 60 -2.65 4.31 -9.82
N THR A 61 -3.02 4.41 -8.53
CA THR A 61 -2.62 5.54 -7.68
C THR A 61 -1.09 5.65 -7.52
N VAL A 62 -0.41 4.53 -7.29
CA VAL A 62 1.05 4.48 -7.12
C VAL A 62 1.76 5.00 -8.37
N ARG A 63 1.31 4.62 -9.57
CA ARG A 63 1.91 5.10 -10.83
C ARG A 63 1.82 6.61 -10.95
N GLU A 64 0.65 7.19 -10.68
CA GLU A 64 0.44 8.64 -10.77
C GLU A 64 1.30 9.42 -9.74
N LEU A 65 1.36 8.92 -8.51
CA LEU A 65 2.17 9.51 -7.45
C LEU A 65 3.67 9.37 -7.73
N TYR A 66 4.09 8.22 -8.24
CA TYR A 66 5.48 7.96 -8.59
C TYR A 66 5.98 8.89 -9.70
N ASP A 67 5.22 9.01 -10.78
CA ASP A 67 5.57 9.91 -11.89
C ASP A 67 5.65 11.37 -11.42
N THR A 68 4.76 11.77 -10.52
CA THR A 68 4.77 13.10 -9.91
C THR A 68 5.98 13.31 -9.01
N ALA A 69 6.29 12.35 -8.13
CA ALA A 69 7.45 12.38 -7.26
C ALA A 69 8.77 12.40 -8.05
N LYS A 70 8.85 11.63 -9.14
CA LYS A 70 10.00 11.59 -10.06
C LYS A 70 10.25 12.95 -10.69
N ARG A 71 9.20 13.61 -11.21
CA ARG A 71 9.29 14.98 -11.74
C ARG A 71 9.68 16.00 -10.66
N ALA A 72 9.16 15.86 -9.43
CA ALA A 72 9.50 16.75 -8.32
C ALA A 72 10.97 16.61 -7.92
N LYS A 73 11.47 15.38 -7.80
CA LYS A 73 12.88 15.05 -7.52
C LYS A 73 13.83 15.60 -8.59
N GLN A 74 13.46 15.60 -9.87
CA GLN A 74 14.27 16.22 -10.92
C GLN A 74 14.41 17.74 -10.76
N ARG A 75 13.43 18.39 -10.14
CA ARG A 75 13.44 19.85 -9.90
C ARG A 75 14.12 20.24 -8.60
N ARG A 76 14.19 19.34 -7.61
CA ARG A 76 14.83 19.57 -6.32
C ARG A 76 15.76 18.42 -5.94
N SER A 77 17.05 18.74 -5.77
CA SER A 77 18.11 17.77 -5.46
C SER A 77 18.16 17.32 -3.99
N LEU A 78 17.47 18.02 -3.09
CA LEU A 78 17.41 17.68 -1.66
C LEU A 78 16.22 16.77 -1.35
N LEU A 79 16.43 15.84 -0.41
CA LEU A 79 15.37 15.01 0.14
C LEU A 79 14.24 15.90 0.66
N THR A 80 13.05 15.74 0.09
CA THR A 80 11.85 16.53 0.44
C THR A 80 10.67 15.59 0.52
N GLU A 81 9.94 15.63 1.63
CA GLU A 81 8.66 14.95 1.78
C GLU A 81 7.55 15.87 1.28
N TYR A 82 6.65 15.33 0.46
CA TYR A 82 5.49 16.04 -0.05
C TYR A 82 4.24 15.40 0.55
N ILE A 83 3.42 16.18 1.25
CA ILE A 83 2.17 15.72 1.87
C ILE A 83 1.02 16.32 1.08
N VAL A 84 0.14 15.46 0.54
CA VAL A 84 -1.06 15.85 -0.19
C VAL A 84 -2.26 15.23 0.49
N SER A 85 -3.26 16.05 0.80
CA SER A 85 -4.52 15.61 1.41
C SER A 85 -5.64 15.69 0.39
N VAL A 86 -6.48 14.67 0.35
CA VAL A 86 -7.72 14.61 -0.44
C VAL A 86 -8.87 14.46 0.55
N ALA A 87 -9.93 15.26 0.38
CA ALA A 87 -11.11 15.29 1.24
C ALA A 87 -12.34 14.77 0.49
#